data_AF-A0A2V5QFM6-F1
#
_entry.id   AF-A0A2V5QFM6-F1
#
_cell.length_a   1.000
_cell.length_b   1.000
_cell.length_c   1.000
_cell.angle_alpha   90.00
_cell.angle_beta   90.00
_cell.angle_gamma   90.00
#
_symmetry.space_group_name_H-M   'P 1'
#
loop_
_entity.id
_entity.type
_entity.pdbx_description
1 polymer ?
#
loop_
_entity_poly.entity_id
_entity_poly.type
_entity_poly.pdbx_seq_one_letter_code
_entity_poly.pdbx_strand_id
1 'polypeptide(L)'
;GDWNTATNWTAGGPPNGPSDIAFFATSNTPAVSLSATTEVDGIVFNAGASAFAITASPTFTLTLSGTGLTNNSGVAQNFVTAVDEAGNGGGIIFSNSATAGSGTVITNTAAITTCGQGGGTVFFNTSTAGSATIINNGTNMVNCGGFDVEGVTYFFNSSTAGNTTIINNAGGVTGATPGITNFENTSTAGNASITNKGGATASANGGVTDFAAKGSSAGSANITNEGATASGASGGVTYFNLATADHANITNNGGTVSDAGGGSTMLTQSGGGSATFINNGGAVSGAAGGFTRFFITAGLGSATLIANGGVSGAGGGAIHLEGDSTGDTARVEVFGNGSLDISEHFTPGVTTGSIEGSGAVFLGANKLTVGNKLSTTFSGVMQDGGIGGGTGGSLTKVGKGKLTFTTANTYTGGTTITKGTLLVKNKTGSGTGSGAVQVNVGTLGGTGKINGAVTVGTGSSSGAILLAGNNATSPGTLTVTNTLTFQSLSTYQCVLNRSTVKASKVTALGVTINSNVPFTFVDTGSGTLTVGTVFTVINNTSANPISGTFSNLANGSVFTSNGNNFQASYTGGTGNDLTLTVVP
;
A
#
# COMPACT_ATOMS: atom_id res chain seq x y z
N GLY A 1 8.37 46.42 17.45
CA GLY A 1 8.91 46.55 18.82
C GLY A 1 9.96 45.49 19.01
N ASP A 2 10.89 45.72 19.92
CA ASP A 2 11.87 44.72 20.33
C ASP A 2 11.41 44.07 21.65
N TRP A 3 11.33 42.73 21.69
CA TRP A 3 10.91 41.99 22.87
C TRP A 3 11.77 42.33 24.07
N ASN A 4 13.09 42.43 23.89
CA ASN A 4 14.03 42.56 25.01
C ASN A 4 14.20 44.02 25.48
N THR A 5 13.53 44.98 24.84
CA THR A 5 13.52 46.38 25.25
C THR A 5 12.40 46.62 26.27
N ALA A 6 12.78 46.96 27.51
CA ALA A 6 11.85 47.11 28.64
C ALA A 6 10.73 48.13 28.42
N THR A 7 10.96 49.22 27.69
CA THR A 7 9.94 50.26 27.43
C THR A 7 8.82 49.79 26.50
N ASN A 8 8.96 48.63 25.86
CA ASN A 8 7.91 48.03 25.05
C ASN A 8 6.89 47.22 25.89
N TRP A 9 7.12 47.06 27.20
CA TRP A 9 6.25 46.31 28.12
C TRP A 9 5.64 47.22 29.19
N THR A 10 4.38 46.97 29.53
CA THR A 10 3.59 47.84 30.42
C THR A 10 3.85 47.63 31.92
N ALA A 11 4.47 46.52 32.34
CA ALA A 11 4.87 46.27 33.73
C ALA A 11 5.99 45.22 33.84
N GLY A 12 6.96 45.43 34.74
CA GLY A 12 7.92 44.39 35.18
C GLY A 12 9.16 44.15 34.30
N GLY A 13 9.26 44.80 33.14
CA GLY A 13 10.31 44.51 32.14
C GLY A 13 9.87 43.44 31.16
N PRO A 14 10.74 43.04 30.21
CA PRO A 14 10.40 42.02 29.23
C PRO A 14 10.32 40.64 29.92
N PRO A 15 9.25 39.85 29.71
CA PRO A 15 9.17 38.46 30.18
C PRO A 15 10.38 37.67 29.66
N ASN A 16 11.19 37.12 30.57
CA ASN A 16 12.40 36.38 30.22
C ASN A 16 12.84 35.46 31.38
N GLY A 17 12.02 34.44 31.64
CA GLY A 17 12.28 33.39 32.62
C GLY A 17 11.27 32.24 32.48
N PRO A 18 11.61 31.03 32.93
CA PRO A 18 10.78 29.82 32.75
C PRO A 18 9.42 29.88 33.48
N SER A 19 9.22 30.85 34.37
CA SER A 19 7.94 31.11 35.06
C SER A 19 7.17 32.29 34.49
N ASP A 20 7.76 33.04 33.56
CA ASP A 20 7.21 34.30 33.08
C ASP A 20 6.16 34.04 32.00
N ILE A 21 5.02 34.73 32.09
CA ILE A 21 3.97 34.68 31.08
C ILE A 21 3.89 36.03 30.39
N ALA A 22 4.04 36.03 29.07
CA ALA A 22 3.90 37.24 28.26
C ALA A 22 2.43 37.44 27.84
N PHE A 23 1.89 38.63 28.08
CA PHE A 23 0.51 38.97 27.71
C PHE A 23 0.48 39.98 26.55
N PHE A 24 -0.26 39.63 25.50
CA PHE A 24 -0.44 40.46 24.32
C PHE A 24 -1.91 40.88 24.19
N ALA A 25 -2.12 42.18 23.95
CA ALA A 25 -3.44 42.80 23.78
C ALA A 25 -3.46 43.63 22.48
N THR A 26 -4.35 44.61 22.37
CA THR A 26 -4.32 45.56 21.26
C THR A 26 -3.00 46.35 21.26
N SER A 27 -2.33 46.41 20.12
CA SER A 27 -1.05 47.12 19.96
C SER A 27 -0.97 47.85 18.62
N ASN A 28 -0.33 49.02 18.64
CA ASN A 28 0.06 49.79 17.45
C ASN A 28 1.38 49.29 16.84
N THR A 29 2.09 48.38 17.52
CA THR A 29 3.35 47.76 17.06
C THR A 29 3.25 46.23 17.09
N PRO A 30 2.42 45.63 16.23
CA PRO A 30 2.20 44.17 16.24
C PRO A 30 3.38 43.35 15.72
N ALA A 31 4.32 43.97 15.00
CA ALA A 31 5.58 43.33 14.62
C ALA A 31 6.56 43.39 15.80
N VAL A 32 6.98 42.24 16.31
CA VAL A 32 7.88 42.07 17.45
C VAL A 32 9.08 41.22 17.03
N SER A 33 10.29 41.65 17.36
CA SER A 33 11.53 40.90 17.12
C SER A 33 12.26 40.62 18.43
N LEU A 34 13.04 39.54 18.48
CA LEU A 34 13.97 39.29 19.59
C LEU A 34 15.33 39.92 19.29
N SER A 35 15.99 40.47 20.32
CA SER A 35 17.39 40.92 20.27
C SER A 35 18.28 40.19 21.29
N ALA A 36 17.70 39.26 22.05
CA ALA A 36 18.39 38.30 22.89
C ALA A 36 17.58 36.99 23.00
N THR A 37 18.26 35.88 23.28
CA THR A 37 17.60 34.61 23.62
C THR A 37 16.67 34.82 24.80
N THR A 38 15.44 34.33 24.66
CA THR A 38 14.33 34.60 25.56
C THR A 38 13.65 33.31 25.94
N GLU A 39 13.41 33.10 27.23
CA GLU A 39 12.62 31.98 27.74
C GLU A 39 11.36 32.49 28.44
N VAL A 40 10.23 31.84 28.23
CA VAL A 40 8.96 32.10 28.92
C VAL A 40 8.26 30.80 29.28
N ASP A 41 7.43 30.81 30.32
CA ASP A 41 6.45 29.74 30.56
C ASP A 41 5.48 29.64 29.38
N GLY A 42 4.94 30.79 28.97
CA GLY A 42 3.97 30.87 27.90
C GLY A 42 3.69 32.28 27.40
N ILE A 43 2.93 32.34 26.31
CA ILE A 43 2.47 33.59 25.69
C ILE A 43 0.96 33.51 25.55
N VAL A 44 0.27 34.52 26.08
CA VAL A 44 -1.19 34.64 26.06
C VAL A 44 -1.59 35.83 25.21
N PHE A 45 -2.30 35.57 24.11
CA PHE A 45 -2.98 36.61 23.33
C PHE A 45 -4.40 36.76 23.85
N ASN A 46 -4.68 37.91 24.46
CA ASN A 46 -5.99 38.21 25.05
C ASN A 46 -7.07 38.35 23.98
N ALA A 47 -8.34 38.22 24.38
CA ALA A 47 -9.48 38.48 23.50
C ALA A 47 -9.37 39.87 22.85
N GLY A 48 -9.49 39.91 21.51
CA GLY A 48 -9.34 41.15 20.74
C GLY A 48 -7.90 41.66 20.60
N ALA A 49 -6.87 40.88 20.94
CA ALA A 49 -5.49 41.25 20.68
C ALA A 49 -5.24 41.47 19.17
N SER A 50 -4.31 42.37 18.83
CA SER A 50 -3.89 42.57 17.44
C SER A 50 -3.32 41.26 16.85
N ALA A 51 -3.28 41.15 15.52
CA ALA A 51 -2.54 40.07 14.86
C ALA A 51 -1.04 40.36 14.94
N PHE A 52 -0.35 39.74 15.90
CA PHE A 52 1.09 39.89 16.07
C PHE A 52 1.87 39.04 15.09
N ALA A 53 3.06 39.56 14.76
CA ALA A 53 4.12 38.84 14.07
C ALA A 53 5.35 38.86 14.96
N ILE A 54 5.63 37.74 15.63
CA ILE A 54 6.76 37.57 16.56
C ILE A 54 7.89 36.85 15.83
N THR A 55 9.02 37.52 15.68
CA THR A 55 10.19 37.03 14.95
C THR A 55 11.28 36.63 15.93
N ALA A 56 11.60 35.34 15.97
CA ALA A 56 12.87 34.86 16.49
C ALA A 56 13.95 35.29 15.49
N SER A 57 14.60 36.41 15.79
CA SER A 57 15.63 36.98 14.93
C SER A 57 16.84 36.03 14.81
N PRO A 58 17.66 36.18 13.77
CA PRO A 58 18.88 35.39 13.56
C PRO A 58 19.70 35.23 14.85
N THR A 59 20.27 34.04 15.08
CA THR A 59 21.07 33.68 16.27
C THR A 59 20.29 33.55 17.58
N PHE A 60 19.09 34.13 17.70
CA PHE A 60 18.33 34.11 18.95
C PHE A 60 17.24 33.04 18.96
N THR A 61 17.00 32.50 20.15
CA THR A 61 15.98 31.48 20.38
C THR A 61 14.88 32.00 21.30
N LEU A 62 13.63 31.76 20.92
CA LEU A 62 12.46 31.88 21.80
C LEU A 62 12.12 30.50 22.36
N THR A 63 12.25 30.32 23.66
CA THR A 63 11.90 29.06 24.35
C THR A 63 10.60 29.22 25.12
N LEU A 64 9.67 28.30 24.92
CA LEU A 64 8.45 28.13 25.70
C LEU A 64 8.57 26.85 26.50
N SER A 65 8.76 26.97 27.82
CA SER A 65 9.15 25.84 28.67
C SER A 65 8.08 25.34 29.64
N GLY A 66 6.89 25.92 29.66
CA GLY A 66 5.78 25.37 30.44
C GLY A 66 4.46 25.32 29.67
N THR A 67 3.60 26.32 29.78
CA THR A 67 2.26 26.30 29.15
C THR A 67 2.33 26.37 27.62
N GLY A 68 3.22 27.21 27.06
CA GLY A 68 3.27 27.48 25.62
C GLY A 68 2.33 28.62 25.17
N LEU A 69 1.76 28.50 23.98
CA LEU A 69 0.94 29.53 23.34
C LEU A 69 -0.55 29.32 23.62
N THR A 70 -1.20 30.38 24.12
CA THR A 70 -2.66 30.45 24.27
C THR A 70 -3.19 31.62 23.45
N ASN A 71 -3.91 31.33 22.37
CA ASN A 71 -4.50 32.35 21.51
C ASN A 71 -6.01 32.49 21.74
N ASN A 72 -6.41 33.50 22.52
CA ASN A 72 -7.81 33.86 22.73
C ASN A 72 -8.27 35.03 21.86
N SER A 73 -7.40 35.53 20.96
CA SER A 73 -7.62 36.78 20.24
C SER A 73 -8.70 36.74 19.17
N GLY A 74 -9.00 35.54 18.64
CA GLY A 74 -9.88 35.36 17.49
C GLY A 74 -9.22 35.63 16.14
N VAL A 75 -7.94 36.00 16.10
CA VAL A 75 -7.14 36.17 14.87
C VAL A 75 -5.89 35.30 14.90
N ALA A 76 -5.34 34.99 13.73
CA ALA A 76 -4.11 34.21 13.63
C ALA A 76 -2.91 35.00 14.15
N GLN A 77 -2.06 34.34 14.94
CA GLN A 77 -0.82 34.89 15.48
C GLN A 77 0.36 34.27 14.74
N ASN A 78 1.26 35.12 14.23
CA ASN A 78 2.35 34.68 13.35
C ASN A 78 3.66 34.64 14.12
N PHE A 79 4.39 33.55 13.97
CA PHE A 79 5.73 33.34 14.50
C PHE A 79 6.67 33.02 13.33
N VAL A 80 7.85 33.64 13.32
CA VAL A 80 8.83 33.47 12.25
C VAL A 80 10.20 33.17 12.85
N THR A 81 10.87 32.13 12.35
CA THR A 81 12.31 31.95 12.56
C THR A 81 13.03 32.58 11.38
N ALA A 82 13.68 33.71 11.62
CA ALA A 82 14.33 34.49 10.57
C ALA A 82 15.78 34.03 10.35
N VAL A 83 16.31 34.28 9.15
CA VAL A 83 17.70 33.97 8.80
C VAL A 83 18.35 35.25 8.28
N ASP A 84 19.59 35.53 8.70
CA ASP A 84 20.36 36.67 8.18
C ASP A 84 21.15 36.31 6.92
N GLU A 85 21.80 37.32 6.33
CA GLU A 85 22.63 37.12 5.15
C GLU A 85 23.91 36.32 5.40
N ALA A 86 24.29 36.12 6.66
CA ALA A 86 25.44 35.32 7.07
C ALA A 86 25.07 33.83 7.24
N GLY A 87 23.78 33.48 7.21
CA GLY A 87 23.30 32.11 7.35
C GLY A 87 23.12 31.69 8.82
N ASN A 88 22.82 32.63 9.70
CA ASN A 88 22.43 32.34 11.08
C ASN A 88 20.90 32.28 11.18
N GLY A 89 20.36 31.13 11.57
CA GLY A 89 18.93 30.95 11.81
C GLY A 89 18.50 31.36 13.22
N GLY A 90 17.30 31.91 13.34
CA GLY A 90 16.58 32.03 14.60
C GLY A 90 15.90 30.70 14.99
N GLY A 91 15.61 30.54 16.28
CA GLY A 91 15.02 29.32 16.82
C GLY A 91 13.73 29.56 17.60
N ILE A 92 12.79 28.62 17.52
CA ILE A 92 11.65 28.52 18.44
C ILE A 92 11.65 27.13 19.07
N ILE A 93 11.61 27.06 20.40
CA ILE A 93 11.63 25.80 21.13
C ILE A 93 10.39 25.69 22.01
N PHE A 94 9.67 24.58 21.89
CA PHE A 94 8.66 24.13 22.84
C PHE A 94 9.25 22.96 23.64
N SER A 95 9.30 23.07 24.96
CA SER A 95 9.83 22.02 25.82
C SER A 95 8.84 21.62 26.90
N ASN A 96 9.17 20.56 27.64
CA ASN A 96 8.32 19.98 28.68
C ASN A 96 6.93 19.61 28.13
N SER A 97 5.88 20.31 28.53
CA SER A 97 4.50 20.10 28.08
C SER A 97 3.96 21.27 27.25
N ALA A 98 4.82 22.18 26.80
CA ALA A 98 4.39 23.39 26.09
C ALA A 98 3.63 23.06 24.80
N THR A 99 2.58 23.84 24.51
CA THR A 99 1.81 23.72 23.26
C THR A 99 2.01 24.91 22.33
N ALA A 100 2.05 24.70 21.01
CA ALA A 100 1.91 25.80 20.04
C ALA A 100 0.46 26.30 19.90
N GLY A 101 -0.50 25.60 20.52
CA GLY A 101 -1.89 26.02 20.61
C GLY A 101 -2.64 25.97 19.27
N SER A 102 -3.76 26.69 19.21
CA SER A 102 -4.57 26.87 18.01
C SER A 102 -4.50 28.32 17.53
N GLY A 103 -4.83 28.56 16.26
CA GLY A 103 -4.77 29.91 15.69
C GLY A 103 -3.35 30.50 15.62
N THR A 104 -2.33 29.65 15.63
CA THR A 104 -0.92 30.02 15.51
C THR A 104 -0.41 29.59 14.14
N VAL A 105 0.37 30.45 13.48
CA VAL A 105 1.12 30.12 12.27
C VAL A 105 2.61 30.28 12.57
N ILE A 106 3.38 29.21 12.41
CA ILE A 106 4.83 29.21 12.56
C ILE A 106 5.46 29.06 11.18
N THR A 107 6.31 29.99 10.78
CA THR A 107 7.04 29.95 9.50
C THR A 107 8.52 29.79 9.76
N ASN A 108 9.09 28.67 9.32
CA ASN A 108 10.51 28.41 9.34
C ASN A 108 11.15 28.88 8.03
N THR A 109 12.00 29.89 8.11
CA THR A 109 12.65 30.51 6.93
C THR A 109 13.90 29.72 6.57
N ALA A 110 14.07 29.38 5.29
CA ALA A 110 15.32 28.77 4.82
C ALA A 110 16.45 29.82 4.71
N ALA A 111 17.70 29.37 4.64
CA ALA A 111 18.82 30.22 4.29
C ALA A 111 18.65 30.84 2.89
N ILE A 112 19.08 32.09 2.75
CA ILE A 112 18.75 32.94 1.60
C ILE A 112 19.97 33.19 0.70
N THR A 113 21.13 33.54 1.28
CA THR A 113 22.29 34.08 0.53
C THR A 113 23.59 33.30 0.72
N THR A 114 23.81 32.72 1.90
CA THR A 114 25.01 31.91 2.22
C THR A 114 24.60 30.56 2.76
N CYS A 115 25.39 29.53 2.45
CA CYS A 115 25.18 28.20 3.01
C CYS A 115 25.40 28.26 4.52
N GLY A 116 24.31 28.30 5.27
CA GLY A 116 24.27 28.36 6.72
C GLY A 116 22.94 27.85 7.24
N GLN A 117 22.76 27.83 8.55
CA GLN A 117 21.61 27.22 9.19
C GLN A 117 20.32 27.99 8.88
N GLY A 118 19.31 27.28 8.38
CA GLY A 118 17.96 27.81 8.27
C GLY A 118 17.30 28.02 9.64
N GLY A 119 16.17 28.71 9.65
CA GLY A 119 15.34 28.89 10.83
C GLY A 119 14.66 27.58 11.24
N GLY A 120 14.56 27.34 12.55
CA GLY A 120 14.11 26.05 13.07
C GLY A 120 13.12 26.12 14.22
N THR A 121 12.11 25.26 14.19
CA THR A 121 11.20 25.02 15.33
C THR A 121 11.44 23.63 15.92
N VAL A 122 11.49 23.51 17.24
CA VAL A 122 11.75 22.24 17.92
C VAL A 122 10.75 21.96 19.04
N PHE A 123 10.21 20.75 19.07
CA PHE A 123 9.35 20.22 20.13
C PHE A 123 10.09 19.12 20.91
N PHE A 124 10.34 19.33 22.20
CA PHE A 124 11.02 18.37 23.09
C PHE A 124 10.06 17.73 24.11
N ASN A 125 10.52 16.68 24.78
CA ASN A 125 9.84 16.03 25.90
C ASN A 125 8.43 15.54 25.52
N THR A 126 7.38 16.13 26.10
CA THR A 126 5.97 15.80 25.85
C THR A 126 5.20 16.98 25.23
N SER A 127 5.93 17.94 24.64
CA SER A 127 5.34 19.14 24.03
C SER A 127 4.51 18.79 22.80
N THR A 128 3.66 19.73 22.38
CA THR A 128 2.77 19.51 21.23
C THR A 128 2.63 20.73 20.32
N ALA A 129 2.64 20.50 19.00
CA ALA A 129 2.26 21.55 18.05
C ALA A 129 0.76 21.90 18.08
N GLY A 130 -0.05 21.14 18.84
CA GLY A 130 -1.46 21.46 19.08
C GLY A 130 -2.27 21.40 17.80
N SER A 131 -2.79 22.54 17.35
CA SER A 131 -3.50 22.69 16.08
C SER A 131 -2.99 23.91 15.31
N ALA A 132 -1.69 24.18 15.45
CA ALA A 132 -1.02 25.25 14.73
C ALA A 132 -0.95 24.93 13.22
N THR A 133 -0.56 25.94 12.44
CA THR A 133 -0.04 25.74 11.09
C THR A 133 1.47 25.94 11.13
N ILE A 134 2.23 24.99 10.62
CA ILE A 134 3.70 25.06 10.51
C ILE A 134 4.08 25.03 9.03
N ILE A 135 4.87 26.00 8.60
CA ILE A 135 5.37 26.12 7.24
C ILE A 135 6.88 26.03 7.26
N ASN A 136 7.43 24.98 6.67
CA ASN A 136 8.86 24.78 6.48
C ASN A 136 9.22 25.16 5.05
N ASN A 137 10.00 26.23 4.88
CA ASN A 137 10.38 26.70 3.56
C ASN A 137 11.60 25.93 3.01
N GLY A 138 11.57 25.59 1.73
CA GLY A 138 12.77 25.16 1.02
C GLY A 138 13.66 26.35 0.67
N THR A 139 14.95 26.09 0.47
CA THR A 139 15.92 27.12 0.11
C THR A 139 15.94 27.37 -1.41
N ASN A 140 16.58 28.46 -1.81
CA ASN A 140 17.05 28.71 -3.19
C ASN A 140 18.54 28.39 -3.37
N MET A 141 19.19 27.82 -2.36
CA MET A 141 20.62 27.51 -2.35
C MET A 141 20.91 26.07 -2.78
N VAL A 142 22.08 25.86 -3.39
CA VAL A 142 22.54 24.56 -3.91
C VAL A 142 23.97 24.26 -3.45
N ASN A 143 24.33 22.98 -3.38
CA ASN A 143 25.70 22.51 -3.06
C ASN A 143 26.23 22.98 -1.69
N CYS A 144 25.36 23.09 -0.69
CA CYS A 144 25.73 23.54 0.65
C CYS A 144 26.34 22.46 1.56
N GLY A 145 27.00 21.44 1.01
CA GLY A 145 27.95 20.59 1.77
C GLY A 145 27.47 19.97 3.08
N GLY A 146 26.17 19.72 3.27
CA GLY A 146 25.60 19.13 4.49
C GLY A 146 25.20 20.13 5.59
N PHE A 147 25.15 21.44 5.30
CA PHE A 147 24.46 22.40 6.18
C PHE A 147 22.94 22.21 6.10
N ASP A 148 22.25 22.31 7.25
CA ASP A 148 20.79 22.34 7.36
C ASP A 148 20.27 23.72 6.91
N VAL A 149 20.27 23.97 5.60
CA VAL A 149 19.93 25.28 5.02
C VAL A 149 18.43 25.51 4.86
N GLU A 150 17.62 24.49 5.09
CA GLU A 150 16.17 24.51 5.00
C GLU A 150 15.49 25.15 6.22
N GLY A 151 14.25 25.62 6.02
CA GLY A 151 13.34 25.78 7.13
C GLY A 151 12.95 24.41 7.68
N VAL A 152 13.10 24.19 8.98
CA VAL A 152 12.97 22.86 9.56
C VAL A 152 12.12 22.83 10.83
N THR A 153 11.37 21.73 11.01
CA THR A 153 10.70 21.41 12.27
C THR A 153 11.15 20.05 12.79
N TYR A 154 11.51 19.97 14.08
CA TYR A 154 11.83 18.72 14.75
C TYR A 154 10.85 18.39 15.88
N PHE A 155 10.46 17.13 15.98
CA PHE A 155 9.78 16.53 17.12
C PHE A 155 10.69 15.47 17.75
N PHE A 156 11.11 15.70 18.99
CA PHE A 156 11.98 14.78 19.75
C PHE A 156 11.23 14.12 20.92
N ASN A 157 11.86 13.12 21.52
CA ASN A 157 11.35 12.38 22.68
C ASN A 157 9.93 11.84 22.45
N SER A 158 8.96 12.21 23.29
CA SER A 158 7.55 11.79 23.21
C SER A 158 6.64 12.93 22.76
N SER A 159 7.18 13.93 22.07
CA SER A 159 6.42 15.08 21.58
C SER A 159 5.46 14.66 20.45
N THR A 160 4.46 15.51 20.17
CA THR A 160 3.47 15.22 19.14
C THR A 160 3.07 16.42 18.29
N ALA A 161 2.92 16.20 16.98
CA ALA A 161 2.32 17.20 16.11
C ALA A 161 0.81 17.43 16.39
N GLY A 162 0.15 16.59 17.19
CA GLY A 162 -1.26 16.78 17.55
C GLY A 162 -2.17 16.77 16.31
N ASN A 163 -2.98 17.82 16.12
CA ASN A 163 -3.83 18.03 14.95
C ASN A 163 -3.30 19.17 14.04
N THR A 164 -1.98 19.38 14.03
CA THR A 164 -1.32 20.48 13.31
C THR A 164 -1.47 20.33 11.79
N THR A 165 -1.49 21.46 11.09
CA THR A 165 -1.27 21.50 9.64
C THR A 165 0.21 21.78 9.37
N ILE A 166 0.89 20.88 8.68
CA ILE A 166 2.32 21.03 8.34
C ILE A 166 2.46 21.12 6.82
N ILE A 167 3.17 22.14 6.35
CA ILE A 167 3.48 22.34 4.93
C ILE A 167 4.99 22.36 4.78
N ASN A 168 5.53 21.36 4.10
CA ASN A 168 6.94 21.28 3.72
C ASN A 168 7.05 21.72 2.26
N ASN A 169 7.54 22.94 2.04
CA ASN A 169 7.68 23.51 0.70
C ASN A 169 8.87 22.88 -0.04
N ALA A 170 8.77 22.75 -1.36
CA ALA A 170 9.86 22.29 -2.20
C ALA A 170 11.05 23.27 -2.19
N GLY A 171 12.23 22.81 -2.61
CA GLY A 171 13.34 23.69 -2.94
C GLY A 171 12.93 24.62 -4.08
N GLY A 172 13.35 25.89 -4.02
CA GLY A 172 12.91 26.91 -4.99
C GLY A 172 13.73 26.96 -6.29
N VAL A 173 14.84 26.19 -6.39
CA VAL A 173 15.64 26.04 -7.61
C VAL A 173 16.13 24.60 -7.80
N THR A 174 16.69 24.29 -8.96
CA THR A 174 17.29 22.99 -9.30
C THR A 174 18.29 22.51 -8.24
N GLY A 175 18.04 21.34 -7.63
CA GLY A 175 18.93 20.73 -6.64
C GLY A 175 18.92 21.37 -5.25
N ALA A 176 18.05 22.37 -5.01
CA ALA A 176 17.95 23.00 -3.69
C ALA A 176 17.33 22.07 -2.64
N THR A 177 17.66 22.28 -1.36
CA THR A 177 17.05 21.51 -0.27
C THR A 177 15.61 21.99 -0.03
N PRO A 178 14.68 21.06 0.19
CA PRO A 178 13.30 21.39 0.50
C PRO A 178 13.12 21.73 1.98
N GLY A 179 11.97 22.26 2.38
CA GLY A 179 11.57 22.33 3.77
C GLY A 179 11.33 20.94 4.35
N ILE A 180 11.66 20.76 5.62
CA ILE A 180 11.68 19.42 6.26
C ILE A 180 10.93 19.41 7.59
N THR A 181 10.22 18.31 7.84
CA THR A 181 9.75 17.94 9.20
C THR A 181 10.32 16.60 9.61
N ASN A 182 10.90 16.53 10.80
CA ASN A 182 11.53 15.32 11.34
C ASN A 182 10.83 14.85 12.64
N PHE A 183 10.53 13.56 12.72
CA PHE A 183 10.03 12.87 13.90
C PHE A 183 11.05 11.87 14.42
N GLU A 184 11.61 12.19 15.57
CA GLU A 184 12.72 11.49 16.21
C GLU A 184 12.26 10.76 17.48
N ASN A 185 13.11 9.85 17.96
CA ASN A 185 12.85 9.00 19.14
C ASN A 185 11.47 8.32 19.12
N THR A 186 10.58 8.66 20.06
CA THR A 186 9.23 8.10 20.23
C THR A 186 8.14 9.12 19.89
N SER A 187 8.48 10.15 19.11
CA SER A 187 7.55 11.23 18.77
C SER A 187 6.50 10.76 17.74
N THR A 188 5.39 11.48 17.65
CA THR A 188 4.31 11.11 16.73
C THR A 188 3.70 12.27 15.98
N ALA A 189 3.37 12.05 14.71
CA ALA A 189 2.57 12.99 13.92
C ALA A 189 1.12 13.11 14.42
N GLY A 190 0.66 12.25 15.35
CA GLY A 190 -0.69 12.35 15.91
C GLY A 190 -1.75 12.22 14.81
N ASN A 191 -2.63 13.22 14.69
CA ASN A 191 -3.63 13.34 13.62
C ASN A 191 -3.29 14.50 12.66
N ALA A 192 -2.02 14.88 12.54
CA ALA A 192 -1.62 16.02 11.73
C ALA A 192 -2.03 15.86 10.25
N SER A 193 -2.27 17.00 9.60
CA SER A 193 -2.39 17.10 8.15
C SER A 193 -1.06 17.59 7.59
N ILE A 194 -0.31 16.70 6.94
CA ILE A 194 1.04 16.99 6.45
C ILE A 194 1.03 17.02 4.93
N THR A 195 1.52 18.11 4.34
CA THR A 195 1.69 18.24 2.89
C THR A 195 3.16 18.44 2.55
N ASN A 196 3.70 17.48 1.81
CA ASN A 196 5.01 17.54 1.20
C ASN A 196 4.84 18.01 -0.26
N LYS A 197 5.20 19.26 -0.54
CA LYS A 197 4.99 19.89 -1.85
C LYS A 197 5.89 19.28 -2.93
N GLY A 198 5.36 19.07 -4.12
CA GLY A 198 6.17 18.68 -5.28
C GLY A 198 7.03 19.84 -5.78
N GLY A 199 8.17 19.53 -6.41
CA GLY A 199 9.04 20.53 -7.01
C GLY A 199 8.31 21.37 -8.07
N ALA A 200 8.44 22.69 -7.96
CA ALA A 200 7.82 23.68 -8.86
C ALA A 200 8.80 24.29 -9.87
N THR A 201 10.08 23.93 -9.78
CA THR A 201 11.13 24.29 -10.75
C THR A 201 11.84 23.04 -11.22
N ALA A 202 12.36 23.04 -12.45
CA ALA A 202 12.99 21.87 -13.05
C ALA A 202 14.08 21.31 -12.13
N SER A 203 14.04 19.99 -11.87
CA SER A 203 15.00 19.29 -11.00
C SER A 203 15.09 19.83 -9.57
N ALA A 204 14.07 20.54 -9.07
CA ALA A 204 13.94 20.81 -7.65
C ALA A 204 13.45 19.59 -6.88
N ASN A 205 13.90 19.49 -5.63
CA ASN A 205 13.47 18.48 -4.68
C ASN A 205 12.13 18.89 -4.05
N GLY A 206 11.20 17.94 -3.90
CA GLY A 206 9.95 18.17 -3.18
C GLY A 206 10.14 18.21 -1.66
N GLY A 207 9.16 18.76 -0.95
CA GLY A 207 9.03 18.77 0.51
C GLY A 207 9.27 17.40 1.14
N VAL A 208 9.80 17.37 2.37
CA VAL A 208 10.13 16.11 3.05
C VAL A 208 9.51 16.04 4.44
N THR A 209 8.97 14.85 4.75
CA THR A 209 8.73 14.41 6.13
C THR A 209 9.55 13.15 6.40
N ASP A 210 10.29 13.11 7.50
CA ASP A 210 11.07 11.94 7.91
C ASP A 210 10.64 11.47 9.30
N PHE A 211 10.36 10.18 9.43
CA PHE A 211 10.25 9.47 10.69
C PHE A 211 11.55 8.68 10.89
N ALA A 212 12.52 9.34 11.53
CA ALA A 212 13.94 8.99 11.42
C ALA A 212 14.48 8.08 12.54
N ALA A 213 13.63 7.58 13.43
CA ALA A 213 14.08 6.84 14.60
C ALA A 213 13.18 5.68 14.99
N LYS A 214 13.81 4.71 15.67
CA LYS A 214 13.09 3.60 16.29
C LYS A 214 12.12 4.11 17.36
N GLY A 215 10.84 3.94 17.08
CA GLY A 215 9.74 4.31 17.96
C GLY A 215 8.92 5.50 17.47
N SER A 216 9.38 6.26 16.47
CA SER A 216 8.58 7.35 15.93
C SER A 216 7.45 6.80 15.04
N SER A 217 6.33 7.52 15.00
CA SER A 217 5.09 7.03 14.41
C SER A 217 4.33 8.12 13.65
N ALA A 218 3.81 7.79 12.47
CA ALA A 218 2.86 8.66 11.77
C ALA A 218 1.48 8.74 12.46
N GLY A 219 1.22 7.92 13.49
CA GLY A 219 -0.04 7.94 14.23
C GLY A 219 -1.23 7.69 13.31
N SER A 220 -2.18 8.61 13.30
CA SER A 220 -3.34 8.65 12.39
C SER A 220 -3.29 9.87 11.45
N ALA A 221 -2.09 10.36 11.14
CA ALA A 221 -1.90 11.53 10.30
C ALA A 221 -2.43 11.31 8.87
N ASN A 222 -2.86 12.41 8.24
CA ASN A 222 -3.13 12.45 6.80
C ASN A 222 -1.92 13.09 6.13
N ILE A 223 -1.15 12.30 5.38
CA ILE A 223 0.08 12.73 4.73
C ILE A 223 -0.14 12.74 3.22
N THR A 224 0.10 13.89 2.58
CA THR A 224 0.04 14.04 1.13
C THR A 224 1.42 14.38 0.58
N ASN A 225 1.96 13.46 -0.22
CA ASN A 225 3.13 13.67 -1.04
C ASN A 225 2.65 14.10 -2.43
N GLU A 226 2.75 15.40 -2.73
CA GLU A 226 2.32 15.94 -4.00
C GLU A 226 3.27 15.52 -5.14
N GLY A 227 2.73 15.26 -6.32
CA GLY A 227 3.54 15.12 -7.52
C GLY A 227 4.15 16.45 -7.93
N ALA A 228 5.28 16.42 -8.63
CA ALA A 228 5.92 17.62 -9.14
C ALA A 228 5.01 18.38 -10.12
N THR A 229 5.21 19.69 -10.17
CA THR A 229 4.52 20.63 -11.07
C THR A 229 5.44 21.18 -12.17
N ALA A 230 6.72 20.85 -12.12
CA ALA A 230 7.71 21.15 -13.17
C ALA A 230 8.32 19.87 -13.76
N SER A 231 8.64 19.94 -15.07
CA SER A 231 9.33 18.87 -15.80
C SER A 231 10.71 18.59 -15.18
N GLY A 232 11.04 17.30 -14.99
CA GLY A 232 12.28 16.85 -14.38
C GLY A 232 12.41 17.10 -12.88
N ALA A 233 11.38 17.65 -12.22
CA ALA A 233 11.37 17.87 -10.77
C ALA A 233 10.83 16.65 -10.01
N SER A 234 11.17 16.55 -8.73
CA SER A 234 10.76 15.45 -7.85
C SER A 234 9.46 15.77 -7.10
N GLY A 235 8.61 14.78 -6.88
CA GLY A 235 7.47 14.92 -5.98
C GLY A 235 7.90 15.06 -4.52
N GLY A 236 6.95 15.39 -3.64
CA GLY A 236 7.15 15.36 -2.19
C GLY A 236 7.43 13.95 -1.69
N VAL A 237 8.09 13.84 -0.53
CA VAL A 237 8.54 12.54 -0.01
C VAL A 237 8.23 12.37 1.46
N THR A 238 7.84 11.15 1.83
CA THR A 238 7.80 10.69 3.22
C THR A 238 8.76 9.51 3.42
N TYR A 239 9.62 9.60 4.43
CA TYR A 239 10.53 8.54 4.83
C TYR A 239 10.12 7.93 6.17
N PHE A 240 10.23 6.61 6.28
CA PHE A 240 10.19 5.87 7.54
C PHE A 240 11.49 5.08 7.67
N ASN A 241 12.28 5.41 8.69
CA ASN A 241 13.55 4.79 8.98
C ASN A 241 13.52 4.21 10.39
N LEU A 242 13.36 2.88 10.48
CA LEU A 242 13.13 2.16 11.74
C LEU A 242 11.82 2.56 12.47
N ALA A 243 10.88 3.20 11.78
CA ALA A 243 9.67 3.80 12.32
C ALA A 243 8.39 3.00 11.97
N THR A 244 7.21 3.54 12.28
CA THR A 244 5.92 2.94 11.89
C THR A 244 4.98 3.94 11.21
N ALA A 245 4.34 3.52 10.11
CA ALA A 245 3.23 4.25 9.50
C ALA A 245 1.93 4.14 10.32
N ASP A 246 1.87 3.18 11.26
CA ASP A 246 0.82 3.04 12.26
C ASP A 246 -0.59 2.98 11.65
N HIS A 247 -1.44 3.99 11.81
CA HIS A 247 -2.79 4.06 11.25
C HIS A 247 -2.94 5.21 10.23
N ALA A 248 -1.83 5.73 9.69
CA ALA A 248 -1.85 6.91 8.84
C ALA A 248 -2.54 6.68 7.48
N ASN A 249 -3.07 7.75 6.90
CA ASN A 249 -3.51 7.79 5.51
C ASN A 249 -2.47 8.55 4.69
N ILE A 250 -1.77 7.85 3.81
CA ILE A 250 -0.65 8.40 3.05
C ILE A 250 -0.99 8.36 1.57
N THR A 251 -1.03 9.53 0.93
CA THR A 251 -1.32 9.67 -0.50
C THR A 251 -0.09 10.16 -1.25
N ASN A 252 0.34 9.38 -2.24
CA ASN A 252 1.42 9.68 -3.17
C ASN A 252 0.82 10.05 -4.53
N ASN A 253 0.81 11.34 -4.87
CA ASN A 253 0.21 11.82 -6.10
C ASN A 253 1.16 11.70 -7.30
N GLY A 254 0.64 11.37 -8.48
CA GLY A 254 1.44 11.40 -9.71
C GLY A 254 1.82 12.83 -10.13
N GLY A 255 2.86 12.95 -10.95
CA GLY A 255 3.28 14.22 -11.53
C GLY A 255 2.16 14.89 -12.34
N THR A 256 2.17 16.22 -12.37
CA THR A 256 1.10 17.02 -13.00
C THR A 256 1.47 17.62 -14.36
N VAL A 257 2.74 17.49 -14.77
CA VAL A 257 3.27 17.86 -16.09
C VAL A 257 4.14 16.73 -16.65
N SER A 258 4.40 16.72 -17.96
CA SER A 258 5.28 15.70 -18.58
C SER A 258 6.65 15.68 -17.91
N ASP A 259 7.19 14.49 -17.71
CA ASP A 259 8.50 14.23 -17.09
C ASP A 259 8.62 14.69 -15.62
N ALA A 260 7.51 15.05 -14.98
CA ALA A 260 7.47 15.33 -13.55
C ALA A 260 7.41 14.03 -12.74
N GLY A 261 8.17 13.97 -11.66
CA GLY A 261 8.14 12.88 -10.68
C GLY A 261 6.83 12.86 -9.88
N GLY A 262 6.35 11.65 -9.55
CA GLY A 262 5.29 11.48 -8.56
C GLY A 262 5.82 11.65 -7.13
N GLY A 263 4.92 11.95 -6.20
CA GLY A 263 5.19 11.88 -4.76
C GLY A 263 5.50 10.46 -4.32
N SER A 264 6.22 10.30 -3.21
CA SER A 264 6.68 8.98 -2.80
C SER A 264 6.69 8.75 -1.30
N THR A 265 6.58 7.48 -0.93
CA THR A 265 6.79 7.01 0.44
C THR A 265 7.81 5.88 0.45
N MET A 266 8.79 5.96 1.35
CA MET A 266 9.86 4.97 1.47
C MET A 266 9.94 4.43 2.89
N LEU A 267 9.87 3.11 3.04
CA LEU A 267 9.94 2.41 4.33
C LEU A 267 11.18 1.52 4.41
N THR A 268 12.08 1.85 5.32
CA THR A 268 13.34 1.15 5.61
C THR A 268 13.26 0.47 6.97
N GLN A 269 13.30 -0.87 7.03
CA GLN A 269 13.26 -1.60 8.31
C GLN A 269 12.12 -1.13 9.24
N SER A 270 10.97 -0.77 8.64
CA SER A 270 9.87 -0.05 9.29
C SER A 270 8.57 -0.85 9.22
N GLY A 271 7.60 -0.54 10.09
CA GLY A 271 6.28 -1.16 10.10
C GLY A 271 5.25 -0.36 9.30
N GLY A 272 4.49 -1.02 8.43
CA GLY A 272 3.34 -0.45 7.74
C GLY A 272 2.10 -0.30 8.63
N GLY A 273 2.07 -0.98 9.79
CA GLY A 273 0.95 -0.92 10.72
C GLY A 273 -0.36 -1.37 10.08
N SER A 274 -1.42 -0.59 10.28
CA SER A 274 -2.70 -0.68 9.59
C SER A 274 -2.96 0.51 8.65
N ALA A 275 -1.90 1.23 8.28
CA ALA A 275 -1.97 2.41 7.44
C ALA A 275 -2.58 2.14 6.05
N THR A 276 -3.10 3.19 5.43
CA THR A 276 -3.53 3.16 4.02
C THR A 276 -2.55 3.94 3.17
N PHE A 277 -1.98 3.28 2.16
CA PHE A 277 -1.10 3.89 1.16
C PHE A 277 -1.83 3.98 -0.19
N ILE A 278 -1.99 5.20 -0.71
CA ILE A 278 -2.66 5.46 -1.99
C ILE A 278 -1.63 6.02 -2.97
N ASN A 279 -1.31 5.24 -4.00
CA ASN A 279 -0.37 5.61 -5.05
C ASN A 279 -1.15 5.95 -6.32
N ASN A 280 -1.22 7.23 -6.67
CA ASN A 280 -1.94 7.70 -7.85
C ASN A 280 -1.03 7.75 -9.07
N GLY A 281 -1.53 7.32 -10.23
CA GLY A 281 -0.81 7.48 -11.49
C GLY A 281 -0.64 8.95 -11.90
N GLY A 282 0.22 9.19 -12.89
CA GLY A 282 0.48 10.51 -13.43
C GLY A 282 -0.79 11.16 -13.97
N ALA A 283 -0.95 12.46 -13.72
CA ALA A 283 -2.16 13.21 -14.09
C ALA A 283 -2.15 13.63 -15.57
N VAL A 284 -0.99 13.57 -16.24
CA VAL A 284 -0.82 13.87 -17.67
C VAL A 284 0.08 12.83 -18.33
N SER A 285 -0.03 12.67 -19.65
CA SER A 285 0.88 11.81 -20.42
C SER A 285 2.34 12.22 -20.20
N GLY A 286 3.23 11.25 -20.02
CA GLY A 286 4.65 11.47 -19.75
C GLY A 286 4.97 11.75 -18.27
N ALA A 287 3.99 12.00 -17.41
CA ALA A 287 4.22 12.14 -15.97
C ALA A 287 4.41 10.79 -15.28
N ALA A 288 5.26 10.73 -14.25
CA ALA A 288 5.39 9.55 -13.41
C ALA A 288 4.20 9.42 -12.43
N GLY A 289 3.84 8.18 -12.07
CA GLY A 289 2.94 7.93 -10.95
C GLY A 289 3.64 8.09 -9.61
N GLY A 290 2.87 8.29 -8.55
CA GLY A 290 3.36 8.19 -7.18
C GLY A 290 3.62 6.74 -6.80
N PHE A 291 4.50 6.51 -5.81
CA PHE A 291 4.85 5.15 -5.39
C PHE A 291 5.08 5.00 -3.90
N THR A 292 4.89 3.77 -3.41
CA THR A 292 5.35 3.32 -2.09
C THR A 292 6.38 2.21 -2.26
N ARG A 293 7.52 2.34 -1.58
CA ARG A 293 8.58 1.34 -1.53
C ARG A 293 8.78 0.80 -0.13
N PHE A 294 8.79 -0.52 0.02
CA PHE A 294 9.20 -1.25 1.22
C PHE A 294 10.50 -1.99 0.91
N PHE A 295 11.56 -1.74 1.68
CA PHE A 295 12.86 -2.35 1.43
C PHE A 295 13.57 -2.79 2.72
N ILE A 296 14.54 -3.70 2.57
CA ILE A 296 15.21 -4.43 3.67
C ILE A 296 14.16 -5.20 4.47
N THR A 297 14.07 -5.06 5.80
CA THR A 297 13.18 -5.86 6.66
C THR A 297 11.88 -5.13 6.99
N ALA A 298 11.39 -4.25 6.10
CA ALA A 298 10.13 -3.54 6.31
C ALA A 298 8.92 -4.49 6.22
N GLY A 299 8.02 -4.45 7.20
CA GLY A 299 6.84 -5.31 7.27
C GLY A 299 5.55 -4.53 7.07
N LEU A 300 4.65 -4.96 6.20
CA LEU A 300 3.42 -4.25 5.84
C LEU A 300 2.34 -4.35 6.93
N GLY A 301 2.41 -5.29 7.87
CA GLY A 301 1.40 -5.50 8.90
C GLY A 301 0.01 -5.84 8.33
N SER A 302 -0.98 -5.01 8.61
CA SER A 302 -2.34 -5.11 8.06
C SER A 302 -2.69 -3.91 7.17
N ALA A 303 -1.70 -3.25 6.59
CA ALA A 303 -1.88 -2.08 5.73
C ALA A 303 -2.77 -2.37 4.50
N THR A 304 -3.40 -1.32 3.99
CA THR A 304 -4.07 -1.33 2.68
C THR A 304 -3.22 -0.55 1.69
N LEU A 305 -2.82 -1.18 0.58
CA LEU A 305 -1.99 -0.57 -0.45
C LEU A 305 -2.79 -0.50 -1.74
N ILE A 306 -2.93 0.71 -2.27
CA ILE A 306 -3.73 0.99 -3.47
C ILE A 306 -2.82 1.61 -4.52
N ALA A 307 -2.74 1.00 -5.70
CA ALA A 307 -2.03 1.52 -6.86
C ALA A 307 -3.03 1.81 -7.99
N ASN A 308 -3.31 3.09 -8.21
CA ASN A 308 -4.24 3.56 -9.22
C ASN A 308 -3.55 3.78 -10.56
N GLY A 309 -4.26 3.52 -11.65
CA GLY A 309 -3.76 3.83 -12.99
C GLY A 309 -3.64 5.34 -13.22
N GLY A 310 -2.71 5.74 -14.09
CA GLY A 310 -2.59 7.10 -14.60
C GLY A 310 -3.48 7.32 -15.82
N VAL A 311 -3.48 8.56 -16.32
CA VAL A 311 -4.10 8.85 -17.63
C VAL A 311 -3.34 8.14 -18.76
N SER A 312 -3.92 8.07 -19.96
CA SER A 312 -3.26 7.43 -21.10
C SER A 312 -1.89 8.07 -21.39
N GLY A 313 -0.85 7.24 -21.47
CA GLY A 313 0.54 7.67 -21.68
C GLY A 313 1.27 8.14 -20.41
N ALA A 314 0.61 8.15 -19.25
CA ALA A 314 1.24 8.43 -17.95
C ALA A 314 1.68 7.14 -17.26
N GLY A 315 2.63 7.25 -16.33
CA GLY A 315 2.95 6.16 -15.40
C GLY A 315 1.78 5.84 -14.47
N GLY A 316 1.57 4.57 -14.15
CA GLY A 316 0.64 4.16 -13.09
C GLY A 316 1.24 4.38 -11.69
N GLY A 317 0.40 4.39 -10.67
CA GLY A 317 0.87 4.32 -9.28
C GLY A 317 1.52 2.97 -9.02
N ALA A 318 2.54 2.93 -8.17
CA ALA A 318 3.35 1.73 -7.97
C ALA A 318 3.53 1.35 -6.50
N ILE A 319 3.59 0.04 -6.25
CA ILE A 319 3.95 -0.56 -4.97
C ILE A 319 5.16 -1.46 -5.22
N HIS A 320 6.28 -1.21 -4.54
CA HIS A 320 7.48 -2.03 -4.64
C HIS A 320 7.77 -2.71 -3.32
N LEU A 321 7.89 -4.04 -3.36
CA LEU A 321 8.32 -4.86 -2.22
C LEU A 321 9.68 -5.48 -2.56
N GLU A 322 10.73 -4.93 -1.97
CA GLU A 322 12.12 -5.21 -2.31
C GLU A 322 12.83 -5.88 -1.12
N GLY A 323 13.98 -6.53 -1.37
CA GLY A 323 14.82 -7.13 -0.33
C GLY A 323 14.10 -8.19 0.51
N ASP A 324 14.19 -8.09 1.84
CA ASP A 324 13.59 -9.03 2.80
C ASP A 324 12.24 -8.54 3.37
N SER A 325 11.52 -7.68 2.63
CA SER A 325 10.28 -7.08 3.12
C SER A 325 9.18 -8.14 3.29
N THR A 326 8.27 -7.95 4.25
CA THR A 326 7.17 -8.89 4.49
C THR A 326 5.83 -8.23 4.21
N GLY A 327 4.96 -8.88 3.42
CA GLY A 327 3.62 -8.35 3.17
C GLY A 327 2.56 -8.73 4.21
N ASP A 328 2.91 -9.58 5.19
CA ASP A 328 2.10 -10.00 6.33
C ASP A 328 0.63 -10.33 5.96
N THR A 329 -0.31 -9.51 6.44
CA THR A 329 -1.76 -9.66 6.18
C THR A 329 -2.33 -8.56 5.30
N ALA A 330 -1.47 -7.78 4.64
CA ALA A 330 -1.85 -6.60 3.89
C ALA A 330 -2.84 -6.88 2.76
N ARG A 331 -3.67 -5.88 2.47
CA ARG A 331 -4.61 -5.86 1.35
C ARG A 331 -3.98 -5.06 0.21
N VAL A 332 -3.84 -5.66 -0.96
CA VAL A 332 -3.24 -5.00 -2.12
C VAL A 332 -4.26 -4.84 -3.24
N GLU A 333 -4.46 -3.60 -3.69
CA GLU A 333 -5.37 -3.24 -4.78
C GLU A 333 -4.57 -2.56 -5.89
N VAL A 334 -4.60 -3.13 -7.10
CA VAL A 334 -3.90 -2.58 -8.27
C VAL A 334 -4.88 -2.36 -9.41
N PHE A 335 -4.87 -1.18 -10.05
CA PHE A 335 -5.86 -0.80 -11.06
C PHE A 335 -5.24 -0.21 -12.32
N GLY A 336 -5.80 -0.51 -13.49
CA GLY A 336 -5.37 0.08 -14.76
C GLY A 336 -3.93 -0.28 -15.09
N ASN A 337 -3.06 0.72 -15.26
CA ASN A 337 -1.61 0.52 -15.39
C ASN A 337 -0.85 0.67 -14.06
N GLY A 338 -1.54 0.77 -12.92
CA GLY A 338 -0.92 0.69 -11.59
C GLY A 338 -0.45 -0.72 -11.28
N SER A 339 0.59 -0.85 -10.45
CA SER A 339 1.31 -2.11 -10.28
C SER A 339 1.73 -2.45 -8.85
N LEU A 340 1.87 -3.75 -8.62
CA LEU A 340 2.70 -4.34 -7.57
C LEU A 340 3.94 -4.96 -8.23
N ASP A 341 5.13 -4.64 -7.73
CA ASP A 341 6.38 -5.25 -8.17
C ASP A 341 7.11 -5.92 -6.99
N ILE A 342 7.44 -7.20 -7.15
CA ILE A 342 8.20 -8.01 -6.19
C ILE A 342 9.46 -8.61 -6.83
N SER A 343 9.84 -8.17 -8.03
CA SER A 343 10.94 -8.74 -8.82
C SER A 343 12.32 -8.56 -8.19
N GLU A 344 12.47 -7.58 -7.30
CA GLU A 344 13.68 -7.30 -6.52
C GLU A 344 13.64 -7.87 -5.08
N HIS A 345 12.67 -8.73 -4.79
CA HIS A 345 12.56 -9.42 -3.50
C HIS A 345 13.55 -10.59 -3.39
N PHE A 346 13.97 -10.93 -2.17
CA PHE A 346 14.85 -12.06 -1.88
C PHE A 346 14.07 -13.35 -1.57
N THR A 347 14.74 -14.50 -1.62
CA THR A 347 14.09 -15.76 -1.23
C THR A 347 13.62 -15.70 0.22
N PRO A 348 12.42 -16.22 0.57
CA PRO A 348 11.58 -17.15 -0.20
C PRO A 348 10.46 -16.49 -1.04
N GLY A 349 10.49 -15.18 -1.26
CA GLY A 349 9.40 -14.39 -1.82
C GLY A 349 8.51 -13.75 -0.74
N VAL A 350 7.41 -13.13 -1.15
CA VAL A 350 6.57 -12.30 -0.27
C VAL A 350 5.20 -12.93 -0.01
N THR A 351 4.63 -12.71 1.17
CA THR A 351 3.26 -13.10 1.53
C THR A 351 2.36 -11.88 1.68
N THR A 352 1.15 -11.89 1.14
CA THR A 352 0.13 -10.85 1.36
C THR A 352 -1.21 -11.47 1.77
N GLY A 353 -2.06 -10.68 2.44
CA GLY A 353 -3.39 -11.09 2.85
C GLY A 353 -4.34 -11.26 1.67
N SER A 354 -4.38 -10.29 0.76
CA SER A 354 -5.18 -10.37 -0.48
C SER A 354 -4.59 -9.58 -1.64
N ILE A 355 -5.04 -9.92 -2.84
CA ILE A 355 -4.76 -9.20 -4.09
C ILE A 355 -6.05 -9.06 -4.89
N GLU A 356 -6.28 -7.88 -5.46
CA GLU A 356 -7.46 -7.56 -6.27
C GLU A 356 -7.20 -6.41 -7.26
N GLY A 357 -8.13 -6.27 -8.20
CA GLY A 357 -8.13 -5.19 -9.18
C GLY A 357 -7.65 -5.60 -10.56
N SER A 358 -7.50 -4.61 -11.45
CA SER A 358 -7.25 -4.76 -12.90
C SER A 358 -5.82 -4.43 -13.33
N GLY A 359 -4.95 -4.09 -12.38
CA GLY A 359 -3.57 -3.66 -12.62
C GLY A 359 -2.58 -4.79 -12.90
N ALA A 360 -1.29 -4.46 -12.88
CA ALA A 360 -0.21 -5.43 -13.12
C ALA A 360 0.40 -5.95 -11.81
N VAL A 361 0.83 -7.21 -11.82
CA VAL A 361 1.69 -7.78 -10.78
C VAL A 361 2.93 -8.36 -11.43
N PHE A 362 4.11 -7.83 -11.09
CA PHE A 362 5.40 -8.26 -11.59
C PHE A 362 6.10 -9.13 -10.55
N LEU A 363 6.33 -10.41 -10.88
CA LEU A 363 6.89 -11.40 -9.97
C LEU A 363 8.40 -11.56 -10.09
N GLY A 364 8.98 -11.21 -11.24
CA GLY A 364 10.35 -11.61 -11.59
C GLY A 364 10.55 -13.12 -11.50
N ALA A 365 11.53 -13.54 -10.69
CA ALA A 365 11.78 -14.95 -10.34
C ALA A 365 11.20 -15.35 -8.96
N ASN A 366 10.41 -14.46 -8.33
CA ASN A 366 9.97 -14.60 -6.95
C ASN A 366 8.60 -15.26 -6.80
N LYS A 367 8.35 -15.76 -5.59
CA LYS A 367 7.08 -16.39 -5.22
C LYS A 367 6.20 -15.39 -4.48
N LEU A 368 4.99 -15.17 -4.98
CA LEU A 368 3.94 -14.46 -4.26
C LEU A 368 3.03 -15.47 -3.54
N THR A 369 2.89 -15.34 -2.23
CA THR A 369 1.94 -16.11 -1.43
C THR A 369 0.75 -15.24 -1.05
N VAL A 370 -0.46 -15.64 -1.42
CA VAL A 370 -1.66 -14.79 -1.20
C VAL A 370 -2.74 -15.55 -0.45
N GLY A 371 -3.28 -14.95 0.61
CA GLY A 371 -4.63 -15.26 1.05
C GLY A 371 -4.88 -15.19 2.55
N ASN A 372 -6.07 -14.70 2.88
CA ASN A 372 -6.63 -14.64 4.23
C ASN A 372 -8.08 -15.17 4.21
N LYS A 373 -9.03 -14.56 4.93
CA LYS A 373 -10.47 -14.92 4.87
C LYS A 373 -11.26 -14.16 3.79
N LEU A 374 -10.71 -13.07 3.26
CA LEU A 374 -11.32 -12.24 2.23
C LEU A 374 -11.32 -12.97 0.88
N SER A 375 -12.43 -12.88 0.17
CA SER A 375 -12.53 -13.39 -1.20
C SER A 375 -12.41 -12.24 -2.18
N THR A 376 -11.53 -12.38 -3.17
CA THR A 376 -11.18 -11.32 -4.10
C THR A 376 -11.26 -11.78 -5.55
N THR A 377 -11.35 -10.79 -6.44
CA THR A 377 -11.23 -10.98 -7.89
C THR A 377 -10.06 -10.15 -8.39
N PHE A 378 -9.14 -10.80 -9.08
CA PHE A 378 -8.06 -10.17 -9.81
C PHE A 378 -8.35 -10.31 -11.31
N SER A 379 -8.53 -9.17 -11.96
CA SER A 379 -8.79 -9.01 -13.40
C SER A 379 -7.61 -8.39 -14.14
N GLY A 380 -6.48 -8.25 -13.45
CA GLY A 380 -5.23 -7.76 -13.99
C GLY A 380 -4.37 -8.85 -14.63
N VAL A 381 -3.08 -8.56 -14.83
CA VAL A 381 -2.11 -9.54 -15.33
C VAL A 381 -1.02 -9.75 -14.29
N MET A 382 -0.83 -10.99 -13.87
CA MET A 382 0.33 -11.42 -13.09
C MET A 382 1.35 -12.04 -14.04
N GLN A 383 2.60 -11.58 -13.96
CA GLN A 383 3.62 -11.88 -14.95
C GLN A 383 5.04 -11.92 -14.37
N ASP A 384 5.95 -12.51 -15.13
CA ASP A 384 7.39 -12.39 -14.91
C ASP A 384 7.88 -10.97 -15.25
N GLY A 385 9.16 -10.70 -14.99
CA GLY A 385 9.75 -9.38 -15.16
C GLY A 385 9.40 -8.43 -14.02
N GLY A 386 9.44 -7.13 -14.30
CA GLY A 386 9.46 -6.06 -13.30
C GLY A 386 10.77 -5.28 -13.39
N ILE A 387 11.00 -4.36 -12.47
CA ILE A 387 12.22 -3.55 -12.40
C ILE A 387 13.47 -4.44 -12.29
N GLY A 388 13.41 -5.49 -11.46
CA GLY A 388 14.48 -6.48 -11.29
C GLY A 388 14.58 -7.52 -12.42
N GLY A 389 13.63 -7.54 -13.35
CA GLY A 389 13.55 -8.56 -14.39
C GLY A 389 13.29 -9.96 -13.84
N GLY A 390 13.80 -11.00 -14.51
CA GLY A 390 13.69 -12.39 -14.06
C GLY A 390 12.51 -13.18 -14.64
N THR A 391 12.62 -14.50 -14.56
CA THR A 391 11.59 -15.47 -15.00
C THR A 391 11.42 -16.56 -13.96
N GLY A 392 10.30 -17.26 -13.99
CA GLY A 392 9.98 -18.33 -13.04
C GLY A 392 9.16 -17.86 -11.84
N GLY A 393 8.58 -16.66 -11.91
CA GLY A 393 7.68 -16.14 -10.90
C GLY A 393 6.53 -17.09 -10.63
N SER A 394 6.17 -17.28 -9.36
CA SER A 394 5.23 -18.32 -8.94
C SER A 394 4.20 -17.82 -7.94
N LEU A 395 3.09 -18.54 -7.83
CA LEU A 395 1.97 -18.19 -6.93
C LEU A 395 1.71 -19.32 -5.94
N THR A 396 1.52 -18.97 -4.66
CA THR A 396 0.95 -19.89 -3.66
C THR A 396 -0.33 -19.31 -3.07
N LYS A 397 -1.46 -20.00 -3.24
CA LYS A 397 -2.75 -19.64 -2.66
C LYS A 397 -2.91 -20.27 -1.28
N VAL A 398 -2.98 -19.43 -0.25
CA VAL A 398 -3.22 -19.77 1.17
C VAL A 398 -4.54 -19.14 1.66
N GLY A 399 -4.85 -19.27 2.95
CA GLY A 399 -6.06 -18.68 3.54
C GLY A 399 -7.38 -19.35 3.11
N LYS A 400 -8.46 -19.07 3.82
CA LYS A 400 -9.79 -19.66 3.56
C LYS A 400 -10.55 -18.96 2.42
N GLY A 401 -10.23 -17.70 2.13
CA GLY A 401 -10.88 -16.91 1.10
C GLY A 401 -10.68 -17.46 -0.30
N LYS A 402 -11.50 -17.00 -1.24
CA LYS A 402 -11.42 -17.35 -2.67
C LYS A 402 -10.63 -16.29 -3.42
N LEU A 403 -9.63 -16.69 -4.21
CA LEU A 403 -8.98 -15.83 -5.21
C LEU A 403 -9.55 -16.19 -6.58
N THR A 404 -10.09 -15.22 -7.31
CA THR A 404 -10.66 -15.43 -8.64
C THR A 404 -9.83 -14.73 -9.71
N PHE A 405 -9.32 -15.47 -10.69
CA PHE A 405 -8.68 -14.91 -11.89
C PHE A 405 -9.69 -14.82 -13.03
N THR A 406 -9.78 -13.65 -13.67
CA THR A 406 -10.73 -13.42 -14.79
C THR A 406 -10.06 -13.13 -16.13
N THR A 407 -8.74 -13.06 -16.12
CA THR A 407 -7.85 -12.72 -17.23
C THR A 407 -6.69 -13.71 -17.31
N ALA A 408 -5.99 -13.72 -18.44
CA ALA A 408 -4.82 -14.56 -18.61
C ALA A 408 -3.63 -13.97 -17.82
N ASN A 409 -2.93 -14.84 -17.10
CA ASN A 409 -1.65 -14.53 -16.47
C ASN A 409 -0.51 -15.10 -17.33
N THR A 410 0.69 -14.53 -17.19
CA THR A 410 1.85 -14.86 -18.05
C THR A 410 3.11 -15.22 -17.27
N TYR A 411 3.05 -15.32 -15.95
CA TYR A 411 4.17 -15.85 -15.16
C TYR A 411 4.48 -17.30 -15.55
N THR A 412 5.76 -17.67 -15.45
CA THR A 412 6.22 -18.98 -15.96
C THR A 412 6.43 -20.03 -14.89
N GLY A 413 6.53 -19.62 -13.62
CA GLY A 413 6.60 -20.53 -12.47
C GLY A 413 5.25 -21.18 -12.13
N GLY A 414 5.28 -22.10 -11.18
CA GLY A 414 4.11 -22.90 -10.81
C GLY A 414 3.05 -22.14 -9.99
N THR A 415 1.85 -22.72 -9.94
CA THR A 415 0.78 -22.31 -9.03
C THR A 415 0.50 -23.41 -8.01
N THR A 416 0.64 -23.11 -6.72
CA THR A 416 0.32 -24.06 -5.64
C THR A 416 -0.91 -23.59 -4.87
N ILE A 417 -1.89 -24.47 -4.64
CA ILE A 417 -3.02 -24.22 -3.75
C ILE A 417 -2.85 -25.06 -2.49
N THR A 418 -2.72 -24.41 -1.33
CA THR A 418 -2.60 -25.09 -0.04
C THR A 418 -3.80 -24.83 0.88
N LYS A 419 -4.65 -23.84 0.55
CA LYS A 419 -5.89 -23.58 1.28
C LYS A 419 -6.89 -22.73 0.48
N GLY A 420 -8.17 -22.86 0.82
CA GLY A 420 -9.24 -22.04 0.25
C GLY A 420 -9.53 -22.42 -1.19
N THR A 421 -9.90 -21.44 -2.02
CA THR A 421 -10.25 -21.69 -3.43
C THR A 421 -9.45 -20.78 -4.36
N LEU A 422 -8.89 -21.36 -5.42
CA LEU A 422 -8.47 -20.64 -6.62
C LEU A 422 -9.51 -20.89 -7.73
N LEU A 423 -10.17 -19.83 -8.20
CA LEU A 423 -11.20 -19.91 -9.22
C LEU A 423 -10.70 -19.30 -10.53
N VAL A 424 -10.53 -20.12 -11.56
CA VAL A 424 -9.99 -19.72 -12.87
C VAL A 424 -11.14 -19.45 -13.85
N LYS A 425 -11.29 -18.21 -14.31
CA LYS A 425 -12.41 -17.74 -15.15
C LYS A 425 -11.96 -16.91 -16.36
N ASN A 426 -10.68 -16.99 -16.73
CA ASN A 426 -10.18 -16.34 -17.93
C ASN A 426 -10.89 -16.86 -19.19
N LYS A 427 -11.16 -15.97 -20.15
CA LYS A 427 -11.81 -16.32 -21.43
C LYS A 427 -10.80 -16.82 -22.48
N THR A 428 -9.60 -16.26 -22.47
CA THR A 428 -8.49 -16.58 -23.39
C THR A 428 -7.22 -16.81 -22.58
N GLY A 429 -6.18 -17.38 -23.23
CA GLY A 429 -4.91 -17.66 -22.58
C GLY A 429 -5.01 -18.66 -21.41
N SER A 430 -4.05 -18.59 -20.48
CA SER A 430 -4.02 -19.40 -19.26
C SER A 430 -4.27 -18.51 -18.04
N GLY A 431 -5.19 -18.89 -17.16
CA GLY A 431 -5.42 -18.16 -15.92
C GLY A 431 -4.32 -18.36 -14.88
N THR A 432 -3.42 -19.33 -15.06
CA THR A 432 -2.35 -19.65 -14.09
C THR A 432 -0.96 -19.65 -14.72
N GLY A 433 -0.76 -18.88 -15.78
CA GLY A 433 0.52 -18.86 -16.48
C GLY A 433 0.84 -20.16 -17.22
N SER A 434 2.11 -20.39 -17.54
CA SER A 434 2.57 -21.61 -18.23
C SER A 434 3.04 -22.72 -17.29
N GLY A 435 3.37 -22.39 -16.04
CA GLY A 435 3.88 -23.36 -15.07
C GLY A 435 2.82 -24.36 -14.58
N ALA A 436 3.28 -25.44 -13.96
CA ALA A 436 2.40 -26.49 -13.43
C ALA A 436 1.52 -25.98 -12.29
N VAL A 437 0.32 -26.55 -12.16
CA VAL A 437 -0.62 -26.27 -11.09
C VAL A 437 -0.70 -27.47 -10.14
N GLN A 438 -0.45 -27.23 -8.86
CA GLN A 438 -0.46 -28.24 -7.80
C GLN A 438 -1.50 -27.89 -6.74
N VAL A 439 -2.49 -28.76 -6.51
CA VAL A 439 -3.49 -28.61 -5.45
C VAL A 439 -3.10 -29.51 -4.28
N ASN A 440 -2.46 -28.97 -3.25
CA ASN A 440 -2.11 -29.73 -2.05
C ASN A 440 -3.33 -29.96 -1.17
N VAL A 441 -4.07 -28.87 -0.89
CA VAL A 441 -5.31 -28.84 -0.10
C VAL A 441 -6.14 -27.65 -0.59
N GLY A 442 -7.47 -27.75 -0.52
CA GLY A 442 -8.39 -26.72 -0.98
C GLY A 442 -8.96 -27.04 -2.36
N THR A 443 -9.49 -26.03 -3.05
CA THR A 443 -10.21 -26.21 -4.31
C THR A 443 -9.57 -25.43 -5.45
N LEU A 444 -9.25 -26.14 -6.53
CA LEU A 444 -9.09 -25.54 -7.85
C LEU A 444 -10.43 -25.65 -8.58
N GLY A 445 -10.93 -24.56 -9.13
CA GLY A 445 -12.16 -24.60 -9.90
C GLY A 445 -12.28 -23.50 -10.94
N GLY A 446 -13.50 -23.33 -11.44
CA GLY A 446 -13.85 -22.27 -12.39
C GLY A 446 -14.24 -22.81 -13.76
N THR A 447 -14.26 -21.90 -14.74
CA THR A 447 -14.72 -22.17 -16.11
C THR A 447 -13.72 -21.70 -17.17
N GLY A 448 -12.50 -21.36 -16.76
CA GLY A 448 -11.47 -20.81 -17.62
C GLY A 448 -10.55 -21.88 -18.22
N LYS A 449 -9.37 -21.43 -18.63
CA LYS A 449 -8.35 -22.27 -19.28
C LYS A 449 -7.04 -22.25 -18.49
N ILE A 450 -6.41 -23.41 -18.37
CA ILE A 450 -5.12 -23.65 -17.73
C ILE A 450 -4.20 -24.33 -18.75
N ASN A 451 -3.01 -23.76 -18.99
CA ASN A 451 -2.04 -24.33 -19.92
C ASN A 451 -1.02 -25.29 -19.26
N GLY A 452 -0.73 -25.08 -17.98
CA GLY A 452 0.16 -25.95 -17.22
C GLY A 452 -0.47 -27.32 -16.96
N ALA A 453 0.37 -28.33 -16.74
CA ALA A 453 -0.08 -29.61 -16.21
C ALA A 453 -0.72 -29.40 -14.82
N VAL A 454 -1.83 -30.10 -14.55
CA VAL A 454 -2.57 -29.99 -13.29
C VAL A 454 -2.45 -31.28 -12.50
N THR A 455 -1.99 -31.18 -11.26
CA THR A 455 -1.97 -32.26 -10.29
C THR A 455 -2.87 -31.91 -9.10
N VAL A 456 -3.83 -32.79 -8.81
CA VAL A 456 -4.78 -32.62 -7.71
C VAL A 456 -4.43 -33.63 -6.61
N GLY A 457 -4.08 -33.14 -5.43
CA GLY A 457 -3.62 -33.92 -4.30
C GLY A 457 -2.11 -34.12 -4.25
N THR A 458 -1.64 -34.58 -3.09
CA THR A 458 -0.22 -34.91 -2.83
C THR A 458 0.04 -36.41 -2.88
N GLY A 459 -1.02 -37.23 -2.87
CA GLY A 459 -0.93 -38.68 -2.72
C GLY A 459 -0.87 -39.17 -1.26
N SER A 460 -0.72 -38.24 -0.31
CA SER A 460 -0.57 -38.57 1.12
C SER A 460 -1.53 -37.82 2.04
N SER A 461 -2.22 -36.79 1.55
CA SER A 461 -3.17 -35.98 2.33
C SER A 461 -4.48 -35.77 1.58
N SER A 462 -5.60 -35.78 2.31
CA SER A 462 -6.93 -35.48 1.76
C SER A 462 -7.20 -33.97 1.69
N GLY A 463 -8.29 -33.60 1.02
CA GLY A 463 -8.81 -32.23 0.99
C GLY A 463 -8.43 -31.41 -0.24
N ALA A 464 -7.68 -31.97 -1.20
CA ALA A 464 -7.51 -31.40 -2.52
C ALA A 464 -8.70 -31.73 -3.42
N ILE A 465 -9.34 -30.71 -3.98
CA ILE A 465 -10.58 -30.82 -4.74
C ILE A 465 -10.39 -30.13 -6.09
N LEU A 466 -10.78 -30.81 -7.17
CA LEU A 466 -11.07 -30.18 -8.46
C LEU A 466 -12.58 -30.01 -8.62
N LEU A 467 -13.03 -28.78 -8.86
CA LEU A 467 -14.43 -28.42 -9.05
C LEU A 467 -14.60 -27.64 -10.36
N ALA A 468 -14.95 -28.32 -11.45
CA ALA A 468 -15.26 -27.64 -12.70
C ALA A 468 -16.61 -26.91 -12.58
N GLY A 469 -16.59 -25.58 -12.59
CA GLY A 469 -17.76 -24.74 -12.25
C GLY A 469 -17.41 -23.58 -11.32
N ASN A 470 -18.37 -22.66 -11.14
CA ASN A 470 -18.14 -21.42 -10.37
C ASN A 470 -18.19 -21.63 -8.85
N ASN A 471 -18.93 -22.64 -8.39
CA ASN A 471 -19.14 -22.98 -6.99
C ASN A 471 -19.71 -24.41 -6.90
N ALA A 472 -19.93 -24.89 -5.68
CA ALA A 472 -20.37 -26.27 -5.40
C ALA A 472 -21.78 -26.63 -5.92
N THR A 473 -22.53 -25.67 -6.47
CA THR A 473 -23.90 -25.87 -6.99
C THR A 473 -24.09 -25.39 -8.43
N SER A 474 -23.05 -24.85 -9.06
CA SER A 474 -23.11 -24.26 -10.40
C SER A 474 -22.15 -24.98 -11.35
N PRO A 475 -22.65 -25.88 -12.22
CA PRO A 475 -21.80 -26.60 -13.15
C PRO A 475 -21.12 -25.65 -14.15
N GLY A 476 -19.98 -26.08 -14.67
CA GLY A 476 -19.26 -25.36 -15.72
C GLY A 476 -18.16 -26.22 -16.34
N THR A 477 -17.47 -25.66 -17.34
CA THR A 477 -16.38 -26.34 -18.04
C THR A 477 -15.04 -25.73 -17.71
N LEU A 478 -14.15 -26.48 -17.06
CA LEU A 478 -12.75 -26.10 -16.88
C LEU A 478 -11.89 -26.79 -17.94
N THR A 479 -11.03 -26.04 -18.62
CA THR A 479 -10.17 -26.57 -19.68
C THR A 479 -8.72 -26.58 -19.24
N VAL A 480 -8.12 -27.75 -19.14
CA VAL A 480 -6.68 -27.96 -18.97
C VAL A 480 -6.14 -28.37 -20.34
N THR A 481 -5.28 -27.58 -20.98
CA THR A 481 -4.73 -27.95 -22.30
C THR A 481 -3.47 -28.81 -22.21
N ASN A 482 -3.35 -29.52 -21.10
CA ASN A 482 -2.22 -30.34 -20.71
C ASN A 482 -2.73 -31.53 -19.90
N THR A 483 -1.83 -32.31 -19.32
CA THR A 483 -2.20 -33.47 -18.51
C THR A 483 -2.91 -33.06 -17.21
N LEU A 484 -3.86 -33.90 -16.80
CA LEU A 484 -4.55 -33.81 -15.52
C LEU A 484 -4.32 -35.10 -14.73
N THR A 485 -3.73 -34.98 -13.55
CA THR A 485 -3.49 -36.11 -12.64
C THR A 485 -4.25 -35.93 -11.34
N PHE A 486 -5.06 -36.91 -10.98
CA PHE A 486 -5.64 -37.03 -9.65
C PHE A 486 -4.77 -37.98 -8.82
N GLN A 487 -4.13 -37.45 -7.79
CA GLN A 487 -3.37 -38.25 -6.81
C GLN A 487 -4.31 -38.88 -5.79
N SER A 488 -3.87 -39.97 -5.17
CA SER A 488 -4.60 -40.63 -4.07
C SER A 488 -5.08 -39.63 -3.02
N LEU A 489 -6.29 -39.84 -2.50
CA LEU A 489 -6.98 -38.99 -1.51
C LEU A 489 -7.42 -37.60 -2.00
N SER A 490 -7.19 -37.26 -3.28
CA SER A 490 -7.84 -36.10 -3.90
C SER A 490 -9.29 -36.39 -4.27
N THR A 491 -10.05 -35.37 -4.66
CA THR A 491 -11.46 -35.52 -5.05
C THR A 491 -11.75 -34.79 -6.36
N TYR A 492 -12.46 -35.46 -7.27
CA TYR A 492 -13.15 -34.78 -8.34
C TYR A 492 -14.61 -34.52 -7.92
N GLN A 493 -15.00 -33.25 -7.84
CA GLN A 493 -16.37 -32.85 -7.53
C GLN A 493 -17.09 -32.44 -8.82
N CYS A 494 -18.09 -33.22 -9.22
CA CYS A 494 -18.95 -32.97 -10.36
C CYS A 494 -20.30 -32.46 -9.88
N VAL A 495 -20.76 -31.32 -10.42
CA VAL A 495 -22.08 -30.77 -10.14
C VAL A 495 -22.98 -31.06 -11.34
N LEU A 496 -24.21 -31.51 -11.11
CA LEU A 496 -25.27 -31.54 -12.12
C LEU A 496 -26.33 -30.51 -11.73
N ASN A 497 -26.86 -29.79 -12.71
CA ASN A 497 -28.06 -28.98 -12.55
C ASN A 497 -29.14 -29.51 -13.50
N ARG A 498 -30.15 -30.20 -12.94
CA ARG A 498 -31.25 -30.83 -13.69
C ARG A 498 -32.15 -29.83 -14.39
N SER A 499 -32.35 -28.65 -13.80
CA SER A 499 -33.15 -27.59 -14.40
C SER A 499 -32.53 -27.06 -15.70
N THR A 500 -31.20 -27.11 -15.82
CA THR A 500 -30.48 -26.71 -17.05
C THR A 500 -29.96 -27.88 -17.87
N VAL A 501 -30.12 -29.11 -17.38
CA VAL A 501 -29.58 -30.36 -17.94
C VAL A 501 -28.09 -30.21 -18.27
N LYS A 502 -27.30 -29.66 -17.33
CA LYS A 502 -25.86 -29.43 -17.50
C LYS A 502 -25.08 -30.00 -16.33
N ALA A 503 -24.00 -30.71 -16.64
CA ALA A 503 -23.04 -31.20 -15.66
C ALA A 503 -21.71 -30.43 -15.73
N SER A 504 -20.97 -30.43 -14.64
CA SER A 504 -19.57 -30.05 -14.58
C SER A 504 -18.78 -30.90 -15.55
N LYS A 505 -17.88 -30.25 -16.29
CA LYS A 505 -17.01 -30.90 -17.27
C LYS A 505 -15.57 -30.42 -17.07
N VAL A 506 -14.62 -31.34 -16.98
CA VAL A 506 -13.20 -31.00 -17.17
C VAL A 506 -12.74 -31.51 -18.53
N THR A 507 -12.01 -30.68 -19.28
CA THR A 507 -11.33 -31.09 -20.51
C THR A 507 -9.83 -31.14 -20.26
N ALA A 508 -9.14 -32.21 -20.65
CA ALA A 508 -7.71 -32.41 -20.43
C ALA A 508 -7.01 -33.17 -21.57
N LEU A 509 -5.74 -32.86 -21.83
CA LEU A 509 -4.90 -33.55 -22.82
C LEU A 509 -4.22 -34.77 -22.18
N GLY A 510 -5.04 -35.74 -21.74
CA GLY A 510 -4.59 -36.91 -20.99
C GLY A 510 -4.97 -36.82 -19.52
N VAL A 511 -5.55 -37.90 -19.01
CA VAL A 511 -6.07 -37.96 -17.64
C VAL A 511 -5.57 -39.22 -16.96
N THR A 512 -4.99 -39.03 -15.77
CA THR A 512 -4.55 -40.11 -14.88
C THR A 512 -5.32 -40.00 -13.57
N ILE A 513 -5.96 -41.09 -13.16
CA ILE A 513 -6.66 -41.23 -11.89
C ILE A 513 -5.96 -42.33 -11.09
N ASN A 514 -5.20 -41.94 -10.08
CA ASN A 514 -4.54 -42.90 -9.19
C ASN A 514 -5.54 -43.60 -8.27
N SER A 515 -5.08 -44.59 -7.51
CA SER A 515 -5.93 -45.32 -6.56
C SER A 515 -6.49 -44.39 -5.48
N ASN A 516 -7.63 -44.77 -4.89
CA ASN A 516 -8.27 -44.06 -3.77
C ASN A 516 -8.64 -42.60 -4.05
N VAL A 517 -9.01 -42.28 -5.30
CA VAL A 517 -9.57 -40.98 -5.67
C VAL A 517 -11.11 -41.09 -5.71
N PRO A 518 -11.85 -40.49 -4.77
CA PRO A 518 -13.31 -40.39 -4.85
C PRO A 518 -13.81 -39.43 -5.93
N PHE A 519 -14.94 -39.81 -6.53
CA PHE A 519 -15.83 -38.98 -7.32
C PHE A 519 -17.01 -38.52 -6.47
N THR A 520 -17.16 -37.20 -6.29
CA THR A 520 -18.30 -36.61 -5.56
C THR A 520 -19.28 -36.03 -6.56
N PHE A 521 -20.53 -36.48 -6.51
CA PHE A 521 -21.61 -36.01 -7.38
C PHE A 521 -22.59 -35.14 -6.60
N VAL A 522 -22.74 -33.87 -7.00
CA VAL A 522 -23.70 -32.94 -6.41
C VAL A 522 -24.80 -32.66 -7.43
N ASP A 523 -25.93 -33.32 -7.26
CA ASP A 523 -27.10 -33.16 -8.11
C ASP A 523 -28.04 -32.08 -7.54
N THR A 524 -28.25 -31.02 -8.33
CA THR A 524 -29.01 -29.83 -7.98
C THR A 524 -30.14 -29.57 -8.97
N GLY A 525 -31.00 -28.61 -8.64
CA GLY A 525 -32.15 -28.25 -9.47
C GLY A 525 -33.29 -29.26 -9.35
N SER A 526 -34.23 -29.18 -10.29
CA SER A 526 -35.46 -29.98 -10.34
C SER A 526 -35.64 -30.63 -11.72
N GLY A 527 -36.52 -31.63 -11.79
CA GLY A 527 -36.85 -32.36 -13.02
C GLY A 527 -36.35 -33.80 -13.01
N THR A 528 -37.01 -34.64 -13.82
CA THR A 528 -36.59 -36.00 -14.15
C THR A 528 -35.79 -35.93 -15.44
N LEU A 529 -34.64 -36.59 -15.48
CA LEU A 529 -33.83 -36.63 -16.69
C LEU A 529 -34.36 -37.73 -17.63
N THR A 530 -34.34 -37.46 -18.93
CA THR A 530 -34.73 -38.46 -19.91
C THR A 530 -33.72 -39.61 -19.93
N VAL A 531 -34.19 -40.85 -19.84
CA VAL A 531 -33.34 -42.04 -20.04
C VAL A 531 -32.60 -41.93 -21.37
N GLY A 532 -31.31 -42.24 -21.37
CA GLY A 532 -30.40 -42.05 -22.50
C GLY A 532 -29.71 -40.69 -22.54
N THR A 533 -30.03 -39.74 -21.65
CA THR A 533 -29.28 -38.48 -21.54
C THR A 533 -27.84 -38.79 -21.11
N VAL A 534 -26.85 -38.29 -21.85
CA VAL A 534 -25.42 -38.51 -21.58
C VAL A 534 -24.76 -37.21 -21.14
N PHE A 535 -24.03 -37.25 -20.02
CA PHE A 535 -23.21 -36.16 -19.53
C PHE A 535 -21.72 -36.53 -19.64
N THR A 536 -20.96 -35.85 -20.48
CA THR A 536 -19.50 -35.94 -20.48
C THR A 536 -18.94 -35.10 -19.34
N VAL A 537 -18.47 -35.76 -18.29
CA VAL A 537 -17.93 -35.11 -17.08
C VAL A 537 -16.39 -34.98 -17.12
N ILE A 538 -15.71 -35.89 -17.83
CA ILE A 538 -14.31 -35.73 -18.22
C ILE A 538 -14.21 -35.93 -19.73
N ASN A 539 -13.67 -34.94 -20.42
CA ASN A 539 -13.34 -34.98 -21.84
C ASN A 539 -11.83 -35.10 -22.01
N ASN A 540 -11.37 -36.28 -22.39
CA ASN A 540 -9.96 -36.59 -22.57
C ASN A 540 -9.58 -36.43 -24.04
N THR A 541 -8.90 -35.32 -24.35
CA THR A 541 -8.54 -34.98 -25.73
C THR A 541 -7.26 -35.66 -26.20
N SER A 542 -6.61 -36.48 -25.36
CA SER A 542 -5.47 -37.28 -25.81
C SER A 542 -5.93 -38.49 -26.62
N ALA A 543 -5.04 -39.12 -27.37
CA ALA A 543 -5.35 -40.36 -28.09
C ALA A 543 -5.45 -41.58 -27.17
N ASN A 544 -4.88 -41.50 -25.96
CA ASN A 544 -4.87 -42.60 -25.00
C ASN A 544 -6.14 -42.59 -24.14
N PRO A 545 -6.64 -43.75 -23.69
CA PRO A 545 -7.69 -43.84 -22.68
C PRO A 545 -7.35 -43.12 -21.37
N ILE A 546 -8.37 -42.81 -20.57
CA ILE A 546 -8.16 -42.41 -19.18
C ILE A 546 -7.44 -43.55 -18.45
N SER A 547 -6.33 -43.24 -17.78
CA SER A 547 -5.60 -44.21 -16.98
C SER A 547 -6.18 -44.29 -15.58
N GLY A 548 -6.77 -45.43 -15.21
CA GLY A 548 -7.38 -45.67 -13.90
C GLY A 548 -8.87 -45.26 -13.80
N THR A 549 -9.45 -45.43 -12.62
CA THR A 549 -10.87 -45.13 -12.34
C THR A 549 -11.03 -44.54 -10.94
N PHE A 550 -12.07 -43.74 -10.72
CA PHE A 550 -12.43 -43.28 -9.38
C PHE A 550 -12.83 -44.45 -8.48
N SER A 551 -12.47 -44.38 -7.19
CA SER A 551 -12.61 -45.49 -6.24
C SER A 551 -14.06 -45.92 -5.97
N ASN A 552 -15.01 -45.00 -6.17
CA ASN A 552 -16.44 -45.20 -5.98
C ASN A 552 -17.25 -45.09 -7.29
N LEU A 553 -16.59 -45.09 -8.45
CA LEU A 553 -17.24 -44.99 -9.75
C LEU A 553 -16.49 -45.83 -10.79
N ALA A 554 -16.60 -47.15 -10.67
CA ALA A 554 -16.00 -48.09 -11.62
C ALA A 554 -16.69 -48.02 -13.00
N ASN A 555 -16.00 -48.48 -14.05
CA ASN A 555 -16.60 -48.56 -15.39
C ASN A 555 -17.83 -49.48 -15.39
N GLY A 556 -18.95 -49.03 -15.96
CA GLY A 556 -20.23 -49.74 -15.99
C GLY A 556 -21.04 -49.68 -14.70
N SER A 557 -20.51 -49.12 -13.61
CA SER A 557 -21.24 -48.97 -12.35
C SER A 557 -22.42 -48.03 -12.48
N VAL A 558 -23.49 -48.31 -11.73
CA VAL A 558 -24.69 -47.48 -11.66
C VAL A 558 -24.83 -46.91 -10.26
N PHE A 559 -25.12 -45.62 -10.16
CA PHE A 559 -25.47 -44.97 -8.90
C PHE A 559 -26.74 -44.13 -9.07
N THR A 560 -27.47 -43.93 -7.97
CA THR A 560 -28.73 -43.18 -7.97
C THR A 560 -28.52 -41.81 -7.31
N SER A 561 -29.06 -40.75 -7.92
CA SER A 561 -29.15 -39.43 -7.31
C SER A 561 -30.48 -38.76 -7.65
N ASN A 562 -31.18 -38.26 -6.63
CA ASN A 562 -32.51 -37.64 -6.72
C ASN A 562 -33.50 -38.38 -7.65
N GLY A 563 -33.51 -39.72 -7.57
CA GLY A 563 -34.42 -40.57 -8.36
C GLY A 563 -34.00 -40.83 -9.80
N ASN A 564 -32.79 -40.42 -10.22
CA ASN A 564 -32.22 -40.76 -11.52
C ASN A 564 -31.06 -41.75 -11.33
N ASN A 565 -31.01 -42.80 -12.15
CA ASN A 565 -29.89 -43.74 -12.19
C ASN A 565 -28.88 -43.31 -13.25
N PHE A 566 -27.61 -43.27 -12.89
CA PHE A 566 -26.50 -42.88 -13.77
C PHE A 566 -25.53 -44.02 -13.92
N GLN A 567 -25.32 -44.49 -15.15
CA GLN A 567 -24.29 -45.46 -15.48
C GLN A 567 -23.01 -44.75 -15.93
N ALA A 568 -21.89 -45.08 -15.31
CA ALA A 568 -20.57 -44.56 -15.70
C ALA A 568 -19.97 -45.35 -16.88
N SER A 569 -19.36 -44.65 -17.83
CA SER A 569 -18.54 -45.24 -18.89
C SER A 569 -17.26 -44.44 -19.08
N TYR A 570 -16.10 -45.11 -19.04
CA TYR A 570 -14.76 -44.55 -19.30
C TYR A 570 -14.33 -44.69 -20.77
N THR A 571 -15.22 -45.22 -21.60
CA THR A 571 -15.07 -45.31 -23.06
C THR A 571 -16.17 -44.54 -23.78
N GLY A 572 -16.82 -43.59 -23.09
CA GLY A 572 -17.87 -42.76 -23.66
C GLY A 572 -17.32 -41.65 -24.56
N GLY A 573 -18.22 -40.83 -25.11
CA GLY A 573 -17.87 -39.66 -25.93
C GLY A 573 -17.05 -40.05 -27.16
N THR A 574 -15.79 -39.61 -27.24
CA THR A 574 -14.87 -39.97 -28.33
C THR A 574 -14.24 -41.37 -28.21
N GLY A 575 -14.66 -42.18 -27.25
CA GLY A 575 -14.16 -43.53 -27.00
C GLY A 575 -13.19 -43.62 -25.81
N ASN A 576 -12.88 -42.49 -25.18
CA ASN A 576 -11.92 -42.38 -24.08
C ASN A 576 -12.32 -41.34 -23.03
N ASP A 577 -13.60 -40.94 -22.99
CA ASP A 577 -14.14 -39.97 -22.03
C ASP A 577 -14.81 -40.65 -20.84
N LEU A 578 -14.91 -39.93 -19.71
CA LEU A 578 -15.82 -40.31 -18.62
C LEU A 578 -17.19 -39.67 -18.87
N THR A 579 -18.18 -40.52 -19.08
CA THR A 579 -19.57 -40.15 -19.29
C THR A 579 -20.48 -40.76 -18.23
N LEU A 580 -21.57 -40.06 -17.92
CA LEU A 580 -22.67 -40.53 -17.08
C LEU A 580 -23.94 -40.59 -17.93
N THR A 581 -24.47 -41.79 -18.15
CA THR A 581 -25.69 -42.00 -18.93
C THR A 581 -26.86 -42.25 -17.99
N VAL A 582 -27.97 -41.53 -18.19
CA VAL A 582 -29.21 -41.80 -17.44
C VAL A 582 -29.79 -43.13 -17.91
N VAL A 583 -29.95 -44.08 -17.00
CA VAL A 583 -30.47 -45.43 -17.27
C VAL A 583 -31.77 -45.67 -16.50
N PRO A 584 -32.57 -46.69 -16.88
CA PRO A 584 -33.80 -47.05 -16.17
C PRO A 584 -33.61 -47.29 -14.67
#